data_AF-A0A1Q9CRY2-F1
#
_entry.id   AF-A0A1Q9CRY2-F1
#
_cell.length_a   1.000
_cell.length_b   1.000
_cell.length_c   1.000
_cell.angle_alpha   90.00
_cell.angle_beta   90.00
_cell.angle_gamma   90.00
#
_symmetry.space_group_name_H-M   'P 1'
#
loop_
_entity.id
_entity.type
_entity.pdbx_description
1 polymer ?
#
loop_
_entity_poly.entity_id
_entity_poly.type
_entity_poly.pdbx_seq_one_letter_code
_entity_poly.pdbx_strand_id
1 'polypeptide(L)'
;MAADGFEGGCGRQCWLEVLRKTLFGEDVAQLGVLEAVVISLEAENAGTPTPDAPPDAVLPFTQPAAARGILQPGEKFDILEFLGSGALGGVFKTSLKGPQHILRMWDAYVMRMLVSDKLVCSAWEVGARLAHGTRAFLAKGPPASVDRAVDLWAFAVTGHFALTAHRGARSFVENRLERLQQAAAFLQRFLVMGFRQELRRIKKIGQRKAALRAVQKAAAMDRLGLSVDVLPWEPGDWPKAFATSPYMSTKALVIYRGIVAVVLIGHALVHFVKWWPQDGVLYWIYLSRWITTLEVIEEILYFVVTLWAAKRLGVNAPSDPVPFMVKVVIALFCALMPASVLSTILYYATQPFPPPGVPYVSLFVHGGDVILLHLTFFLSRFPFSIRKIGWIALVGWTYTVWSLIHFFAKIGRPEREPCEPAPLNECPIYEPLDWRYPLRTSILVALGALVGPPLFGSLYVFLTGARDRCDTGAKELRERQLLEPYQAALEEAIAQKCREIEQQAIEL
;
A
#
# COMPACT_ATOMS: atom_id res chain seq x y z
N MET A 1 -8.89 20.35 -54.34
CA MET A 1 -9.55 20.85 -53.11
C MET A 1 -9.79 19.64 -52.20
N ALA A 2 -9.03 19.31 -51.16
CA ALA A 2 -7.92 19.97 -50.48
C ALA A 2 -6.82 18.91 -50.25
N ALA A 3 -5.63 19.17 -50.77
CA ALA A 3 -4.43 18.34 -50.58
C ALA A 3 -3.19 19.22 -50.29
N ASP A 4 -3.43 20.41 -49.73
CA ASP A 4 -2.38 21.32 -49.27
C ASP A 4 -2.58 21.52 -47.77
N GLY A 5 -1.72 20.88 -46.97
CA GLY A 5 -1.73 21.08 -45.53
C GLY A 5 -1.10 19.96 -44.73
N PHE A 6 0.10 19.50 -45.07
CA PHE A 6 0.97 18.77 -44.13
C PHE A 6 2.45 18.87 -44.52
N GLU A 7 2.96 20.08 -44.75
CA GLU A 7 4.40 20.35 -44.71
C GLU A 7 4.83 20.61 -43.26
N GLY A 8 4.84 19.55 -42.45
CA GLY A 8 5.43 19.55 -41.12
C GLY A 8 6.85 19.03 -41.14
N GLY A 9 7.80 19.83 -41.65
CA GLY A 9 9.23 19.48 -41.79
C GLY A 9 9.99 19.17 -40.49
N CYS A 10 9.34 19.22 -39.32
CA CYS A 10 9.98 19.05 -38.02
C CYS A 10 10.36 17.57 -37.73
N GLY A 11 9.60 16.60 -38.24
CA GLY A 11 9.80 15.18 -37.88
C GLY A 11 11.09 14.57 -38.45
N ARG A 12 11.42 14.85 -39.71
CA ARG A 12 12.55 14.19 -40.40
C ARG A 12 13.90 14.77 -39.97
N GLN A 13 13.98 16.09 -39.77
CA GLN A 13 15.19 16.75 -39.29
C GLN A 13 15.47 16.43 -37.82
N CYS A 14 14.44 16.35 -36.97
CA CYS A 14 14.62 15.99 -35.56
C CYS A 14 15.17 14.55 -35.41
N TRP A 15 14.70 13.59 -36.21
CA TRP A 15 15.21 12.21 -36.20
C TRP A 15 16.67 12.10 -36.66
N LEU A 16 17.05 12.81 -37.73
CA LEU A 16 18.43 12.79 -38.24
C LEU A 16 19.41 13.49 -37.27
N GLU A 17 18.99 14.57 -36.63
CA GLU A 17 19.81 15.30 -35.65
C GLU A 17 20.02 14.50 -34.36
N VAL A 18 19.00 13.75 -33.91
CA VAL A 18 19.13 12.84 -32.77
C VAL A 18 20.04 11.67 -33.09
N LEU A 19 19.90 11.03 -34.26
CA LEU A 19 20.82 9.97 -34.70
C LEU A 19 22.26 10.48 -34.81
N ARG A 20 22.45 11.69 -35.37
CA ARG A 20 23.76 12.33 -35.48
C ARG A 20 24.38 12.58 -34.10
N LYS A 21 23.65 13.18 -33.16
CA LYS A 21 24.17 13.50 -31.82
C LYS A 21 24.35 12.28 -30.91
N THR A 22 23.56 11.23 -31.11
CA THR A 22 23.58 10.04 -30.25
C THR A 22 24.56 8.98 -30.75
N LEU A 23 24.76 8.85 -32.07
CA LEU A 23 25.71 7.88 -32.64
C LEU A 23 27.10 8.47 -32.91
N PHE A 24 27.20 9.78 -33.12
CA PHE A 24 28.45 10.43 -33.55
C PHE A 24 28.77 11.65 -32.69
N GLY A 25 28.61 11.54 -31.36
CA GLY A 25 28.78 12.64 -30.40
C GLY A 25 29.90 13.63 -30.76
N GLU A 26 29.64 14.92 -30.57
CA GLU A 26 30.47 16.04 -31.05
C GLU A 26 31.91 16.10 -30.47
N ASP A 27 32.26 15.21 -29.55
CA ASP A 27 33.58 15.10 -28.92
C ASP A 27 34.11 13.65 -28.93
N VAL A 28 34.49 13.12 -30.09
CA VAL A 28 35.29 11.87 -30.19
C VAL A 28 36.67 12.19 -30.76
N ALA A 29 37.51 12.82 -29.94
CA ALA A 29 38.95 12.87 -30.15
C ALA A 29 39.75 12.07 -29.10
N GLN A 30 39.10 11.48 -28.09
CA GLN A 30 39.79 10.70 -27.07
C GLN A 30 38.90 9.56 -26.57
N LEU A 31 39.10 8.34 -27.10
CA LEU A 31 38.90 7.06 -26.40
C LEU A 31 39.25 5.91 -27.35
N GLY A 32 40.56 5.71 -27.57
CA GLY A 32 41.10 4.44 -28.03
C GLY A 32 41.32 3.51 -26.84
N VAL A 33 40.26 2.94 -26.26
CA VAL A 33 40.33 1.77 -25.35
C VAL A 33 38.97 1.05 -25.35
N LEU A 34 38.60 0.38 -26.44
CA LEU A 34 37.50 -0.60 -26.41
C LEU A 34 37.56 -1.56 -27.62
N GLU A 35 38.74 -2.15 -27.87
CA GLU A 35 38.92 -3.15 -28.95
C GLU A 35 39.58 -4.45 -28.46
N ALA A 36 39.65 -4.69 -27.14
CA ALA A 36 40.41 -5.81 -26.58
C ALA A 36 39.60 -6.88 -25.82
N VAL A 37 38.26 -6.90 -25.91
CA VAL A 37 37.43 -7.86 -25.14
C VAL A 37 36.53 -8.75 -26.02
N VAL A 38 36.54 -8.58 -27.34
CA VAL A 38 35.68 -9.36 -28.26
C VAL A 38 36.45 -10.44 -29.05
N ILE A 39 37.78 -10.53 -28.90
CA ILE A 39 38.59 -11.58 -29.55
C ILE A 39 39.25 -12.43 -28.47
N SER A 40 38.46 -13.21 -27.73
CA SER A 40 39.02 -14.31 -26.92
C SER A 40 37.98 -15.39 -26.52
N LEU A 41 36.90 -15.54 -27.28
CA LEU A 41 35.85 -16.56 -27.03
C LEU A 41 35.50 -17.43 -28.26
N GLU A 42 36.36 -17.46 -29.29
CA GLU A 42 36.19 -18.29 -30.50
C GLU A 42 37.38 -19.25 -30.74
N ALA A 43 38.04 -19.71 -29.69
CA ALA A 43 39.12 -20.69 -29.81
C ALA A 43 39.11 -21.72 -28.68
N GLU A 44 37.96 -22.36 -28.44
CA GLU A 44 37.91 -23.59 -27.64
C GLU A 44 36.56 -24.28 -27.87
N ASN A 45 36.44 -25.03 -28.98
CA ASN A 45 35.49 -26.15 -29.14
C ASN A 45 35.71 -26.86 -30.47
N ALA A 46 36.83 -27.57 -30.57
CA ALA A 46 37.00 -28.67 -31.51
C ALA A 46 37.57 -29.86 -30.73
N GLY A 47 36.67 -30.59 -30.06
CA GLY A 47 37.00 -31.79 -29.31
C GLY A 47 35.85 -32.78 -29.38
N THR A 48 35.98 -33.76 -30.26
CA THR A 48 35.12 -34.95 -30.35
C THR A 48 35.16 -35.76 -29.06
N PRO A 49 34.03 -36.28 -28.53
CA PRO A 49 34.05 -37.08 -27.32
C PRO A 49 34.34 -38.56 -27.62
N THR A 50 35.29 -39.12 -26.88
CA THR A 50 35.43 -40.57 -26.64
C THR A 50 34.56 -40.97 -25.43
N PRO A 51 33.90 -42.13 -25.43
CA PRO A 51 33.20 -42.66 -24.26
C PRO A 51 34.18 -43.39 -23.33
N ASP A 52 33.78 -43.56 -22.08
CA ASP A 52 34.40 -44.39 -21.02
C ASP A 52 35.16 -43.63 -19.91
N ALA A 53 34.41 -43.08 -18.94
CA ALA A 53 34.87 -42.93 -17.56
C ALA A 53 33.68 -42.88 -16.56
N PRO A 54 33.73 -43.60 -15.43
CA PRO A 54 32.64 -43.66 -14.44
C PRO A 54 32.66 -42.48 -13.46
N PRO A 55 31.52 -42.12 -12.83
CA PRO A 55 31.43 -40.94 -11.97
C PRO A 55 31.61 -41.32 -10.50
N ASP A 56 32.70 -40.88 -9.87
CA ASP A 56 32.79 -40.71 -8.42
C ASP A 56 33.71 -39.52 -8.12
N ALA A 57 33.12 -38.36 -7.84
CA ALA A 57 33.82 -37.22 -7.27
C ALA A 57 32.86 -36.41 -6.39
N VAL A 58 32.88 -36.76 -5.11
CA VAL A 58 32.30 -35.99 -3.99
C VAL A 58 33.10 -34.69 -3.85
N LEU A 59 32.42 -33.54 -3.84
CA LEU A 59 32.97 -32.25 -3.41
C LEU A 59 32.41 -31.84 -2.03
N PRO A 60 33.22 -31.16 -1.20
CA PRO A 60 32.93 -30.97 0.22
C PRO A 60 32.00 -29.77 0.48
N PHE A 61 31.09 -29.94 1.43
CA PHE A 61 30.26 -28.88 2.00
C PHE A 61 31.11 -27.88 2.80
N THR A 62 31.14 -26.63 2.37
CA THR A 62 31.42 -25.48 3.23
C THR A 62 30.12 -25.00 3.88
N GLN A 63 30.07 -24.98 5.22
CA GLN A 63 28.95 -24.44 5.99
C GLN A 63 28.78 -22.93 5.78
N PRO A 64 27.55 -22.40 5.60
CA PRO A 64 27.31 -20.97 5.68
C PRO A 64 27.17 -20.52 7.15
N ALA A 65 27.78 -19.37 7.43
CA ALA A 65 27.79 -18.70 8.72
C ALA A 65 26.37 -18.42 9.27
N ALA A 66 26.21 -18.64 10.58
CA ALA A 66 24.98 -18.44 11.32
C ALA A 66 24.42 -17.01 11.16
N ALA A 67 23.14 -16.93 10.78
CA ALA A 67 22.38 -15.69 10.74
C ALA A 67 22.28 -15.07 12.15
N ARG A 68 22.65 -13.79 12.27
CA ARG A 68 22.49 -12.99 13.49
C ARG A 68 21.00 -12.80 13.80
N GLY A 69 20.50 -13.52 14.81
CA GLY A 69 19.15 -13.33 15.35
C GLY A 69 19.00 -12.03 16.13
N ILE A 70 17.83 -11.39 16.01
CA ILE A 70 17.46 -10.09 16.60
C ILE A 70 16.93 -10.26 18.03
N LEU A 71 17.60 -11.08 18.86
CA LEU A 71 17.19 -11.27 20.26
C LEU A 71 18.39 -11.04 21.16
N GLN A 72 18.24 -10.15 22.14
CA GLN A 72 19.30 -9.87 23.11
C GLN A 72 19.37 -10.98 24.17
N PRO A 73 20.57 -11.36 24.63
CA PRO A 73 20.71 -12.33 25.71
C PRO A 73 20.04 -11.82 26.99
N GLY A 74 19.06 -12.57 27.52
CA GLY A 74 18.45 -12.31 28.83
C GLY A 74 16.95 -11.97 28.83
N GLU A 75 16.31 -11.86 27.67
CA GLU A 75 14.85 -11.67 27.62
C GLU A 75 14.12 -12.96 28.04
N LYS A 76 13.35 -12.89 29.13
CA LYS A 76 12.52 -14.00 29.61
C LYS A 76 11.16 -13.94 28.93
N PHE A 77 10.76 -15.06 28.33
CA PHE A 77 9.44 -15.24 27.73
C PHE A 77 8.63 -16.22 28.57
N ASP A 78 7.39 -15.85 28.86
CA ASP A 78 6.43 -16.80 29.41
C ASP A 78 5.78 -17.54 28.22
N ILE A 79 5.93 -18.87 28.17
CA ILE A 79 5.17 -19.72 27.24
C ILE A 79 3.75 -19.83 27.78
N LEU A 80 2.79 -19.36 27.00
CA LEU A 80 1.38 -19.34 27.39
C LEU A 80 0.64 -20.60 26.94
N GLU A 81 0.93 -21.09 25.73
CA GLU A 81 0.14 -22.14 25.10
C GLU A 81 0.92 -22.85 23.99
N PHE A 82 0.75 -24.17 23.88
CA PHE A 82 1.28 -24.97 22.77
C PHE A 82 0.26 -25.01 21.63
N LEU A 83 0.68 -24.68 20.41
CA LEU A 83 -0.20 -24.52 19.25
C LEU A 83 -0.10 -25.68 18.25
N GLY A 84 0.82 -26.62 18.42
CA GLY A 84 1.02 -27.77 17.54
C GLY A 84 2.46 -27.96 17.08
N SER A 85 2.72 -28.95 16.24
CA SER A 85 4.07 -29.28 15.75
C SER A 85 4.23 -28.86 14.29
N GLY A 86 5.29 -28.09 13.99
CA GLY A 86 5.75 -27.80 12.63
C GLY A 86 6.89 -28.71 12.21
N ALA A 87 7.37 -28.51 10.97
CA ALA A 87 8.41 -29.35 10.34
C ALA A 87 9.73 -29.46 11.12
N LEU A 88 9.98 -28.55 12.06
CA LEU A 88 11.21 -28.49 12.87
C LEU A 88 10.96 -28.55 14.39
N GLY A 89 9.72 -28.81 14.84
CA GLY A 89 9.38 -28.93 16.26
C GLY A 89 8.13 -28.17 16.69
N GLY A 90 7.93 -28.06 18.00
CA GLY A 90 6.74 -27.47 18.60
C GLY A 90 6.62 -25.95 18.43
N VAL A 91 5.41 -25.46 18.14
CA VAL A 91 5.06 -24.05 17.99
C VAL A 91 4.32 -23.58 19.24
N PHE A 92 4.74 -22.44 19.82
CA PHE A 92 4.22 -21.92 21.08
C PHE A 92 3.80 -20.47 20.99
N LYS A 93 2.79 -20.09 21.76
CA LYS A 93 2.35 -18.71 22.00
C LYS A 93 3.07 -18.15 23.23
N THR A 94 3.67 -16.97 23.15
CA THR A 94 4.42 -16.35 24.26
C THR A 94 3.94 -14.92 24.56
N SER A 95 4.28 -14.40 25.74
CA SER A 95 4.01 -13.00 26.14
C SER A 95 5.24 -12.30 26.69
N LEU A 96 5.34 -11.01 26.37
CA LEU A 96 6.41 -10.08 26.78
C LEU A 96 5.82 -9.04 27.73
N LYS A 97 6.28 -9.00 28.98
CA LYS A 97 5.73 -8.09 30.00
C LYS A 97 6.42 -6.72 29.95
N GLY A 98 5.62 -5.67 29.74
CA GLY A 98 5.94 -4.25 29.96
C GLY A 98 5.01 -3.60 31.01
N PRO A 99 5.35 -2.43 31.59
CA PRO A 99 4.86 -2.01 32.90
C PRO A 99 3.48 -1.31 32.86
N GLN A 100 2.49 -1.85 33.58
CA GLN A 100 1.24 -1.18 33.94
C GLN A 100 1.05 -1.21 35.47
N HIS A 101 1.37 -0.12 36.18
CA HIS A 101 1.21 -0.05 37.65
C HIS A 101 0.59 1.25 38.20
N ILE A 102 0.11 2.18 37.36
CA ILE A 102 -0.31 3.51 37.82
C ILE A 102 -1.82 3.64 38.12
N LEU A 103 -2.68 2.70 37.70
CA LEU A 103 -4.14 2.86 37.82
C LEU A 103 -4.78 2.29 39.11
N ARG A 104 -4.02 1.64 40.01
CA ARG A 104 -4.61 1.00 41.21
C ARG A 104 -4.56 1.83 42.52
N MET A 105 -3.95 3.02 42.52
CA MET A 105 -3.81 3.83 43.73
C MET A 105 -4.96 4.81 43.99
N TRP A 106 -5.82 5.10 43.02
CA TRP A 106 -6.81 6.19 43.14
C TRP A 106 -8.08 5.79 43.90
N ASP A 107 -8.52 4.54 43.80
CA ASP A 107 -9.80 4.10 44.39
C ASP A 107 -9.74 3.90 45.92
N ALA A 108 -8.55 3.75 46.49
CA ALA A 108 -8.38 3.52 47.93
C ALA A 108 -8.45 4.81 48.79
N TYR A 109 -8.32 6.00 48.18
CA TYR A 109 -8.18 7.26 48.94
C TYR A 109 -9.51 7.99 49.18
N VAL A 110 -10.57 7.69 48.41
CA VAL A 110 -11.85 8.43 48.48
C VAL A 110 -12.84 7.84 49.48
N MET A 111 -12.70 6.59 49.91
CA MET A 111 -13.66 5.92 50.80
C MET A 111 -13.43 6.12 52.32
N ARG A 112 -12.49 6.98 52.74
CA ARG A 112 -12.11 7.13 54.17
C ARG A 112 -12.50 8.45 54.85
N MET A 113 -13.28 9.34 54.22
CA MET A 113 -13.57 10.68 54.75
C MET A 113 -15.03 10.99 55.17
N LEU A 114 -15.91 10.00 55.33
CA LEU A 114 -17.31 10.24 55.72
C LEU A 114 -17.79 9.30 56.83
N VAL A 115 -17.36 9.49 58.08
CA VAL A 115 -18.09 9.02 59.27
C VAL A 115 -17.78 9.92 60.48
N SER A 116 -18.70 10.80 60.86
CA SER A 116 -18.80 11.31 62.24
C SER A 116 -20.25 11.66 62.63
N ASP A 117 -21.18 10.74 62.42
CA ASP A 117 -22.60 10.88 62.84
C ASP A 117 -22.83 10.70 64.35
N LYS A 118 -21.80 10.31 65.12
CA LYS A 118 -21.96 9.93 66.54
C LYS A 118 -22.16 11.09 67.51
N LEU A 119 -21.83 12.34 67.14
CA LEU A 119 -21.99 13.49 68.06
C LEU A 119 -23.42 14.08 68.07
N VAL A 120 -24.18 13.88 66.99
CA VAL A 120 -25.52 14.47 66.83
C VAL A 120 -26.59 13.64 67.56
N CYS A 121 -26.45 12.32 67.61
CA CYS A 121 -27.41 11.44 68.29
C CYS A 121 -27.45 11.64 69.82
N SER A 122 -26.32 11.93 70.46
CA SER A 122 -26.24 12.11 71.92
C SER A 122 -26.94 13.38 72.42
N ALA A 123 -26.97 14.46 71.63
CA ALA A 123 -27.66 15.70 72.01
C ALA A 123 -29.20 15.57 71.89
N TRP A 124 -29.67 14.78 70.93
CA TRP A 124 -31.10 14.53 70.72
C TRP A 124 -31.73 13.74 71.88
N GLU A 125 -31.00 12.73 72.40
CA GLU A 125 -31.51 11.88 73.48
C GLU A 125 -31.68 12.65 74.80
N VAL A 126 -30.77 13.60 75.08
CA VAL A 126 -30.86 14.49 76.26
C VAL A 126 -32.04 15.46 76.13
N GLY A 127 -32.25 16.03 74.95
CA GLY A 127 -33.38 16.93 74.67
C GLY A 127 -34.74 16.24 74.77
N ALA A 128 -34.85 15.00 74.29
CA ALA A 128 -36.09 14.22 74.35
C ALA A 128 -36.48 13.85 75.79
N ARG A 129 -35.50 13.49 76.65
CA ARG A 129 -35.74 13.20 78.07
C ARG A 129 -36.19 14.44 78.85
N LEU A 130 -35.60 15.61 78.56
CA LEU A 130 -36.00 16.88 79.16
C LEU A 130 -37.45 17.25 78.78
N ALA A 131 -37.82 17.14 77.50
CA ALA A 131 -39.17 17.45 77.03
C ALA A 131 -40.26 16.53 77.63
N HIS A 132 -39.92 15.25 77.86
CA HIS A 132 -40.85 14.31 78.50
C HIS A 132 -41.04 14.60 80.00
N GLY A 133 -39.99 15.04 80.69
CA GLY A 133 -40.06 15.50 82.08
C GLY A 133 -40.95 16.74 82.24
N THR A 134 -40.87 17.70 81.31
CA THR A 134 -41.67 18.93 81.34
C THR A 134 -43.17 18.64 81.19
N ARG A 135 -43.57 17.71 80.30
CA ARG A 135 -45.00 17.33 80.15
C ARG A 135 -45.57 16.64 81.38
N ALA A 136 -44.80 15.75 82.02
CA ALA A 136 -45.23 15.06 83.23
C ALA A 136 -45.38 16.02 84.43
N PHE A 137 -44.57 17.08 84.48
CA PHE A 137 -44.66 18.11 85.51
C PHE A 137 -45.89 19.02 85.31
N LEU A 138 -46.14 19.46 84.07
CA LEU A 138 -47.28 20.34 83.74
C LEU A 138 -48.65 19.67 83.92
N ALA A 139 -48.73 18.34 83.87
CA ALA A 139 -49.97 17.61 84.11
C ALA A 139 -50.46 17.60 85.57
N LYS A 140 -49.61 17.97 86.54
CA LYS A 140 -49.93 17.90 87.98
C LYS A 140 -50.59 19.16 88.57
N GLY A 141 -50.96 20.12 87.71
CA GLY A 141 -51.66 21.34 88.13
C GLY A 141 -50.75 22.38 88.81
N PRO A 142 -51.23 23.63 88.95
CA PRO A 142 -50.41 24.77 89.34
C PRO A 142 -49.86 24.62 90.77
N PRO A 143 -48.54 24.80 90.98
CA PRO A 143 -47.94 24.71 92.29
C PRO A 143 -48.28 25.94 93.17
N ALA A 144 -48.62 25.67 94.43
CA ALA A 144 -49.08 26.65 95.42
C ALA A 144 -47.95 27.47 96.09
N SER A 145 -46.74 27.56 95.51
CA SER A 145 -45.67 28.38 96.06
C SER A 145 -44.78 29.01 95.00
N VAL A 146 -44.32 30.23 95.29
CA VAL A 146 -43.51 31.09 94.42
C VAL A 146 -42.17 30.44 94.04
N ASP A 147 -41.57 29.62 94.91
CA ASP A 147 -40.29 28.95 94.63
C ASP A 147 -40.35 27.99 93.43
N ARG A 148 -41.49 27.31 93.21
CA ARG A 148 -41.65 26.41 92.06
C ARG A 148 -41.89 27.15 90.73
N ALA A 149 -42.34 28.41 90.77
CA ALA A 149 -42.48 29.23 89.57
C ALA A 149 -41.11 29.68 89.04
N VAL A 150 -40.13 29.90 89.95
CA VAL A 150 -38.76 30.25 89.59
C VAL A 150 -38.05 29.06 88.93
N ASP A 151 -38.20 27.85 89.45
CA ASP A 151 -37.66 26.63 88.81
C ASP A 151 -38.26 26.40 87.42
N LEU A 152 -39.56 26.64 87.24
CA LEU A 152 -40.23 26.51 85.95
C LEU A 152 -39.72 27.52 84.92
N TRP A 153 -39.45 28.75 85.37
CA TRP A 153 -38.91 29.81 84.55
C TRP A 153 -37.45 29.52 84.17
N ALA A 154 -36.62 29.08 85.11
CA ALA A 154 -35.24 28.68 84.85
C ALA A 154 -35.18 27.51 83.84
N PHE A 155 -36.07 26.52 83.94
CA PHE A 155 -36.14 25.40 83.00
C PHE A 155 -36.60 25.84 81.60
N ALA A 156 -37.61 26.72 81.52
CA ALA A 156 -38.12 27.24 80.25
C ALA A 156 -37.09 28.11 79.53
N VAL A 157 -36.38 28.97 80.26
CA VAL A 157 -35.31 29.83 79.72
C VAL A 157 -34.12 28.97 79.26
N THR A 158 -33.70 27.99 80.05
CA THR A 158 -32.59 27.10 79.68
C THR A 158 -32.94 26.23 78.46
N GLY A 159 -34.17 25.71 78.39
CA GLY A 159 -34.67 24.98 77.23
C GLY A 159 -34.75 25.84 75.97
N HIS A 160 -35.17 27.11 76.09
CA HIS A 160 -35.21 28.04 74.97
C HIS A 160 -33.79 28.37 74.45
N PHE A 161 -32.83 28.65 75.34
CA PHE A 161 -31.44 28.90 74.92
C PHE A 161 -30.79 27.69 74.26
N ALA A 162 -31.02 26.47 74.77
CA ALA A 162 -30.49 25.24 74.16
C ALA A 162 -31.07 25.00 72.74
N LEU A 163 -32.36 25.23 72.55
CA LEU A 163 -33.02 25.10 71.24
C LEU A 163 -32.53 26.16 70.23
N THR A 164 -32.33 27.40 70.68
CA THR A 164 -31.85 28.49 69.82
C THR A 164 -30.38 28.29 69.46
N ALA A 165 -29.54 27.83 70.40
CA ALA A 165 -28.15 27.46 70.14
C ALA A 165 -28.04 26.27 69.17
N HIS A 166 -28.88 25.24 69.31
CA HIS A 166 -28.93 24.11 68.38
C HIS A 166 -29.39 24.52 66.98
N ARG A 167 -30.39 25.42 66.87
CA ARG A 167 -30.84 25.94 65.56
C ARG A 167 -29.75 26.78 64.88
N GLY A 168 -29.02 27.59 65.64
CA GLY A 168 -27.88 28.36 65.13
C GLY A 168 -26.69 27.50 64.70
N ALA A 169 -26.34 26.48 65.48
CA ALA A 169 -25.26 25.55 65.13
C ALA A 169 -25.62 24.70 63.88
N ARG A 170 -26.87 24.25 63.79
CA ARG A 170 -27.35 23.50 62.62
C ARG A 170 -27.34 24.35 61.34
N SER A 171 -27.83 25.59 61.39
CA SER A 171 -27.80 26.47 60.22
C SER A 171 -26.39 26.88 59.80
N PHE A 172 -25.47 27.00 60.75
CA PHE A 172 -24.05 27.26 60.46
C PHE A 172 -23.36 26.06 59.80
N VAL A 173 -23.60 24.84 60.31
CA VAL A 173 -23.04 23.60 59.74
C VAL A 173 -23.64 23.29 58.37
N GLU A 174 -24.96 23.43 58.19
CA GLU A 174 -25.63 23.24 56.90
C GLU A 174 -25.11 24.24 55.85
N ASN A 175 -24.97 25.53 56.20
CA ASN A 175 -24.39 26.52 55.29
C ASN A 175 -22.92 26.26 54.94
N ARG A 176 -22.09 25.78 55.88
CA ARG A 176 -20.68 25.43 55.59
C ARG A 176 -20.58 24.17 54.76
N LEU A 177 -21.40 23.16 55.03
CA LEU A 177 -21.44 21.91 54.28
C LEU A 177 -21.87 22.16 52.84
N GLU A 178 -22.89 23.00 52.62
CA GLU A 178 -23.34 23.38 51.28
C GLU A 178 -22.25 24.12 50.50
N ARG A 179 -21.54 25.06 51.13
CA ARG A 179 -20.39 25.75 50.49
C ARG A 179 -19.24 24.80 50.16
N LEU A 180 -18.95 23.84 51.02
CA LEU A 180 -17.90 22.83 50.77
C LEU A 180 -18.32 21.86 49.65
N GLN A 181 -19.58 21.44 49.60
CA GLN A 181 -20.12 20.62 48.52
C GLN A 181 -20.11 21.38 47.17
N GLN A 182 -20.45 22.67 47.17
CA GLN A 182 -20.36 23.52 45.98
C GLN A 182 -18.90 23.70 45.53
N ALA A 183 -17.96 23.92 46.45
CA ALA A 183 -16.53 24.02 46.13
C ALA A 183 -15.96 22.70 45.60
N ALA A 184 -16.33 21.56 46.19
CA ALA A 184 -15.93 20.24 45.73
C ALA A 184 -16.50 19.92 44.34
N ALA A 185 -17.77 20.24 44.09
CA ALA A 185 -18.40 20.08 42.78
C ALA A 185 -17.75 20.98 41.71
N PHE A 186 -17.36 22.21 42.07
CA PHE A 186 -16.63 23.11 41.18
C PHE A 186 -15.24 22.57 40.82
N LEU A 187 -14.46 22.14 41.82
CA LEU A 187 -13.14 21.52 41.62
C LEU A 187 -13.22 20.25 40.78
N GLN A 188 -14.21 19.40 41.02
CA GLN A 188 -14.44 18.18 40.23
C GLN A 188 -14.76 18.53 38.77
N ARG A 189 -15.61 19.53 38.51
CA ARG A 189 -15.90 19.99 37.14
C ARG A 189 -14.67 20.58 36.47
N PHE A 190 -13.89 21.39 37.18
CA PHE A 190 -12.68 22.02 36.64
C PHE A 190 -11.61 20.98 36.27
N LEU A 191 -11.35 20.00 37.15
CA LEU A 191 -10.40 18.91 36.90
C LEU A 191 -10.87 17.98 35.77
N VAL A 192 -12.16 17.65 35.72
CA VAL A 192 -12.73 16.85 34.62
C VAL A 192 -12.64 17.59 33.29
N MET A 193 -12.85 18.91 33.25
CA MET A 193 -12.69 19.69 32.03
C MET A 193 -11.23 19.78 31.59
N GLY A 194 -10.30 20.07 32.51
CA GLY A 194 -8.85 20.10 32.21
C GLY A 194 -8.34 18.75 31.71
N PHE A 195 -8.73 17.65 32.36
CA PHE A 195 -8.35 16.30 31.95
C PHE A 195 -8.97 15.90 30.61
N ARG A 196 -10.24 16.25 30.34
CA ARG A 196 -10.87 16.04 29.03
C ARG A 196 -10.17 16.83 27.93
N GLN A 197 -9.69 18.04 28.22
CA GLN A 197 -8.96 18.86 27.25
C GLN A 197 -7.59 18.25 26.93
N GLU A 198 -6.85 17.75 27.93
CA GLU A 198 -5.58 17.08 27.69
C GLU A 198 -5.72 15.71 27.03
N LEU A 199 -6.76 14.92 27.36
CA LEU A 199 -7.07 13.71 26.62
C LEU A 199 -7.37 13.98 25.14
N ARG A 200 -8.05 15.09 24.81
CA ARG A 200 -8.26 15.50 23.40
C ARG A 200 -6.94 15.87 22.73
N ARG A 201 -6.02 16.55 23.42
CA ARG A 201 -4.68 16.87 22.90
C ARG A 201 -3.88 15.59 22.64
N ILE A 202 -3.81 14.67 23.60
CA ILE A 202 -3.11 13.39 23.47
C ILE A 202 -3.70 12.56 22.31
N LYS A 203 -5.03 12.51 22.18
CA LYS A 203 -5.69 11.82 21.07
C LYS A 203 -5.34 12.44 19.71
N LYS A 204 -5.32 13.78 19.61
CA LYS A 204 -4.87 14.49 18.40
C LYS A 204 -3.41 14.21 18.07
N ILE A 205 -2.52 14.15 19.06
CA ILE A 205 -1.09 13.81 18.87
C ILE A 205 -0.96 12.36 18.37
N GLY A 206 -1.71 11.42 18.95
CA GLY A 206 -1.75 10.03 18.51
C GLY A 206 -2.22 9.89 17.06
N GLN A 207 -3.29 10.60 16.68
CA GLN A 207 -3.80 10.63 15.30
C GLN A 207 -2.79 11.23 14.33
N ARG A 208 -2.11 12.33 14.72
CA ARG A 208 -1.04 12.94 13.90
C ARG A 208 0.15 11.99 13.73
N LYS A 209 0.59 11.30 14.78
CA LYS A 209 1.67 10.30 14.69
C LYS A 209 1.29 9.10 13.82
N ALA A 210 0.05 8.63 13.89
CA ALA A 210 -0.45 7.55 13.04
C ALA A 210 -0.51 7.98 11.57
N ALA A 211 -1.01 9.19 11.29
CA ALA A 211 -1.01 9.78 9.95
C ALA A 211 0.42 9.94 9.41
N LEU A 212 1.35 10.47 10.21
CA LEU A 212 2.75 10.61 9.82
C LEU A 212 3.41 9.26 9.51
N ARG A 213 3.16 8.22 10.32
CA ARG A 213 3.65 6.87 10.06
C ARG A 213 3.05 6.27 8.78
N ALA A 214 1.77 6.53 8.50
CA ALA A 214 1.14 6.10 7.26
C ALA A 214 1.77 6.80 6.04
N VAL A 215 2.02 8.11 6.13
CA VAL A 215 2.73 8.90 5.10
C VAL A 215 4.17 8.41 4.93
N GLN A 216 4.91 8.18 6.02
CA GLN A 216 6.28 7.64 5.96
C GLN A 216 6.33 6.23 5.37
N LYS A 217 5.37 5.37 5.70
CA LYS A 217 5.27 4.02 5.13
C LYS A 217 4.93 4.07 3.65
N ALA A 218 4.01 4.94 3.23
CA ALA A 218 3.69 5.18 1.83
C ALA A 218 4.91 5.72 1.07
N ALA A 219 5.63 6.69 1.64
CA ALA A 219 6.86 7.23 1.07
C ALA A 219 7.99 6.19 1.01
N ALA A 220 8.12 5.31 2.01
CA ALA A 220 9.11 4.23 2.00
C ALA A 220 8.77 3.16 0.95
N MET A 221 7.49 2.84 0.75
CA MET A 221 7.04 1.95 -0.32
C MET A 221 7.25 2.58 -1.71
N ASP A 222 7.02 3.89 -1.85
CA ASP A 222 7.33 4.63 -3.09
C ASP A 222 8.84 4.63 -3.38
N ARG A 223 9.69 4.74 -2.33
CA ARG A 223 11.16 4.62 -2.46
C ARG A 223 11.63 3.24 -2.88
N LEU A 224 10.89 2.18 -2.57
CA LEU A 224 11.23 0.81 -3.01
C LEU A 224 10.95 0.60 -4.51
N GLY A 225 10.45 1.61 -5.24
CA GLY A 225 10.19 1.53 -6.67
C GLY A 225 9.05 0.59 -7.05
N LEU A 226 8.33 0.04 -6.05
CA LEU A 226 7.13 -0.76 -6.20
C LEU A 226 5.93 0.12 -5.87
N SER A 227 5.76 1.19 -6.63
CA SER A 227 4.56 1.98 -6.52
C SER A 227 3.43 1.25 -7.24
N VAL A 228 2.44 0.81 -6.47
CA VAL A 228 1.13 0.43 -7.02
C VAL A 228 0.37 1.70 -7.43
N ASP A 229 0.89 2.90 -7.14
CA ASP A 229 0.32 4.11 -7.71
C ASP A 229 0.52 4.08 -9.22
N VAL A 230 -0.63 4.16 -9.84
CA VAL A 230 -0.81 3.85 -11.23
C VAL A 230 -0.60 5.12 -12.06
N LEU A 231 -0.83 6.28 -11.43
CA LEU A 231 -0.97 7.54 -12.13
C LEU A 231 0.37 8.25 -12.26
N PRO A 232 0.81 8.50 -13.49
CA PRO A 232 1.97 9.33 -13.69
C PRO A 232 1.60 10.81 -13.72
N TRP A 233 0.32 11.20 -13.75
CA TRP A 233 -0.18 12.58 -13.94
C TRP A 233 -1.18 13.01 -12.86
N GLU A 234 -1.47 14.32 -12.78
CA GLU A 234 -2.51 14.90 -11.92
C GLU A 234 -3.87 14.24 -12.17
N PRO A 235 -4.65 13.88 -11.14
CA PRO A 235 -5.90 13.14 -11.31
C PRO A 235 -6.86 13.67 -12.38
N GLY A 236 -6.88 14.98 -12.67
CA GLY A 236 -7.72 15.58 -13.70
C GLY A 236 -7.27 15.35 -15.16
N ASP A 237 -6.01 14.97 -15.40
CA ASP A 237 -5.43 14.94 -16.75
C ASP A 237 -5.59 13.61 -17.49
N TRP A 238 -6.17 12.58 -16.85
CA TRP A 238 -6.37 11.28 -17.50
C TRP A 238 -7.15 11.35 -18.83
N PRO A 239 -8.16 12.22 -19.03
CA PRO A 239 -8.85 12.27 -20.32
C PRO A 239 -7.89 12.71 -21.44
N LYS A 240 -6.99 13.65 -21.16
CA LYS A 240 -5.98 14.09 -22.14
C LYS A 240 -5.02 12.95 -22.46
N ALA A 241 -4.53 12.24 -21.44
CA ALA A 241 -3.59 11.13 -21.64
C ALA A 241 -4.18 10.00 -22.51
N PHE A 242 -5.47 9.71 -22.38
CA PHE A 242 -6.14 8.61 -23.08
C PHE A 242 -6.75 9.00 -24.43
N ALA A 243 -7.29 10.21 -24.58
CA ALA A 243 -8.04 10.61 -25.78
C ALA A 243 -7.29 11.60 -26.69
N THR A 244 -6.02 11.91 -26.42
CA THR A 244 -5.20 12.75 -27.30
C THR A 244 -3.96 12.02 -27.80
N SER A 245 -3.54 12.38 -29.00
CA SER A 245 -2.38 11.82 -29.69
C SER A 245 -1.54 12.97 -30.27
N PRO A 246 -0.21 12.83 -30.32
CA PRO A 246 0.63 13.77 -31.07
C PRO A 246 0.39 13.71 -32.59
N TYR A 247 -0.07 12.58 -33.11
CA TYR A 247 -0.13 12.32 -34.55
C TYR A 247 -1.55 12.25 -35.11
N MET A 248 -2.57 12.22 -34.25
CA MET A 248 -3.96 11.99 -34.65
C MET A 248 -4.93 12.90 -33.90
N SER A 249 -6.03 13.24 -34.55
CA SER A 249 -7.17 13.85 -33.87
C SER A 249 -7.80 12.87 -32.88
N THR A 250 -8.50 13.38 -31.85
CA THR A 250 -9.21 12.55 -30.87
C THR A 250 -10.19 11.56 -31.51
N LYS A 251 -10.92 11.98 -32.55
CA LYS A 251 -11.83 11.08 -33.29
C LYS A 251 -11.08 9.95 -34.00
N ALA A 252 -9.98 10.28 -34.67
CA ALA A 252 -9.15 9.29 -35.36
C ALA A 252 -8.53 8.30 -34.36
N LEU A 253 -8.08 8.77 -33.19
CA LEU A 253 -7.55 7.89 -32.13
C LEU A 253 -8.61 6.92 -31.59
N VAL A 254 -9.84 7.38 -31.34
CA VAL A 254 -10.95 6.51 -30.90
C VAL A 254 -11.24 5.42 -31.95
N ILE A 255 -11.29 5.79 -33.23
CA ILE A 255 -11.51 4.84 -34.33
C ILE A 255 -10.36 3.83 -34.41
N TYR A 256 -9.11 4.31 -34.36
CA TYR A 256 -7.91 3.47 -34.34
C TYR A 256 -7.98 2.44 -33.20
N ARG A 257 -8.31 2.86 -31.98
CA ARG A 257 -8.46 1.95 -30.83
C ARG A 257 -9.56 0.93 -31.02
N GLY A 258 -10.68 1.32 -31.61
CA GLY A 258 -11.74 0.39 -31.97
C GLY A 258 -11.27 -0.68 -32.96
N ILE A 259 -10.49 -0.28 -33.98
CA ILE A 259 -9.93 -1.20 -34.98
C ILE A 259 -8.93 -2.17 -34.32
N VAL A 260 -7.98 -1.66 -33.51
CA VAL A 260 -6.99 -2.49 -32.81
C VAL A 260 -7.68 -3.52 -31.90
N ALA A 261 -8.67 -3.10 -31.11
CA ALA A 261 -9.44 -4.00 -30.26
C ALA A 261 -10.13 -5.10 -31.08
N VAL A 262 -10.79 -4.76 -32.19
CA VAL A 262 -11.43 -5.76 -33.07
C VAL A 262 -10.40 -6.74 -33.67
N VAL A 263 -9.25 -6.24 -34.11
CA VAL A 263 -8.17 -7.07 -34.68
C VAL A 263 -7.64 -8.06 -33.64
N LEU A 264 -7.35 -7.60 -32.42
CA LEU A 264 -6.83 -8.46 -31.35
C LEU A 264 -7.88 -9.47 -30.88
N ILE A 265 -9.14 -9.06 -30.71
CA ILE A 265 -10.25 -9.98 -30.39
C ILE A 265 -10.36 -11.06 -31.47
N GLY A 266 -10.36 -10.66 -32.75
CA GLY A 266 -10.47 -11.59 -33.87
C GLY A 266 -9.34 -12.63 -33.87
N HIS A 267 -8.09 -12.19 -33.72
CA HIS A 267 -6.95 -13.11 -33.68
C HIS A 267 -6.92 -13.98 -32.43
N ALA A 268 -7.29 -13.44 -31.25
CA ALA A 268 -7.40 -14.22 -30.02
C ALA A 268 -8.50 -15.29 -30.11
N LEU A 269 -9.64 -14.98 -30.73
CA LEU A 269 -10.71 -15.95 -30.97
C LEU A 269 -10.28 -17.04 -31.96
N VAL A 270 -9.62 -16.67 -33.07
CA VAL A 270 -9.09 -17.66 -34.03
C VAL A 270 -8.03 -18.54 -33.36
N HIS A 271 -7.14 -17.96 -32.55
CA HIS A 271 -6.14 -18.70 -31.79
C HIS A 271 -6.82 -19.67 -30.79
N PHE A 272 -7.80 -19.19 -30.03
CA PHE A 272 -8.56 -20.01 -29.10
C PHE A 272 -9.28 -21.16 -29.81
N VAL A 273 -10.07 -20.88 -30.86
CA VAL A 273 -10.80 -21.91 -31.62
C VAL A 273 -9.86 -22.93 -32.25
N LYS A 274 -8.68 -22.51 -32.70
CA LYS A 274 -7.68 -23.42 -33.28
C LYS A 274 -7.10 -24.40 -32.25
N TRP A 275 -6.75 -23.92 -31.06
CA TRP A 275 -5.99 -24.71 -30.07
C TRP A 275 -6.89 -25.33 -28.99
N TRP A 276 -8.08 -24.80 -28.74
CA TRP A 276 -9.02 -25.32 -27.74
C TRP A 276 -9.40 -26.79 -27.95
N PRO A 277 -9.72 -27.28 -29.16
CA PRO A 277 -10.06 -28.69 -29.36
C PRO A 277 -8.93 -29.64 -28.98
N GLN A 278 -7.68 -29.18 -29.04
CA GLN A 278 -6.49 -29.99 -28.76
C GLN A 278 -6.09 -29.93 -27.29
N ASP A 279 -6.13 -28.73 -26.70
CA ASP A 279 -5.60 -28.52 -25.36
C ASP A 279 -6.70 -28.47 -24.27
N GLY A 280 -7.95 -28.23 -24.66
CA GLY A 280 -9.07 -28.10 -23.72
C GLY A 280 -8.80 -27.08 -22.62
N VAL A 281 -9.05 -27.45 -21.36
CA VAL A 281 -8.78 -26.59 -20.19
C VAL A 281 -7.28 -26.31 -20.03
N LEU A 282 -6.41 -27.22 -20.48
CA LEU A 282 -4.97 -26.99 -20.50
C LEU A 282 -4.58 -25.88 -21.49
N TYR A 283 -5.54 -25.31 -22.23
CA TYR A 283 -5.29 -24.11 -23.00
C TYR A 283 -4.62 -23.03 -22.13
N TRP A 284 -5.06 -22.87 -20.88
CA TRP A 284 -4.60 -21.84 -19.97
C TRP A 284 -3.30 -22.16 -19.23
N ILE A 285 -2.56 -23.22 -19.55
CA ILE A 285 -1.28 -23.49 -18.86
C ILE A 285 -0.14 -22.59 -19.36
N TYR A 286 -0.23 -22.12 -20.60
CA TYR A 286 0.86 -21.40 -21.27
C TYR A 286 0.81 -19.89 -21.00
N LEU A 287 1.98 -19.30 -20.69
CA LEU A 287 2.15 -17.88 -20.43
C LEU A 287 1.69 -17.03 -21.61
N SER A 288 2.04 -17.41 -22.84
CA SER A 288 1.65 -16.64 -24.02
C SER A 288 0.13 -16.47 -24.12
N ARG A 289 -0.64 -17.50 -23.77
CA ARG A 289 -2.11 -17.45 -23.80
C ARG A 289 -2.69 -16.57 -22.69
N TRP A 290 -2.02 -16.51 -21.54
CA TRP A 290 -2.34 -15.53 -20.50
C TRP A 290 -2.11 -14.10 -21.01
N ILE A 291 -0.93 -13.85 -21.58
CA ILE A 291 -0.55 -12.53 -22.12
C ILE A 291 -1.54 -12.09 -23.21
N THR A 292 -1.80 -12.90 -24.23
CA THR A 292 -2.77 -12.58 -25.29
C THR A 292 -4.16 -12.27 -24.75
N THR A 293 -4.62 -13.01 -23.74
CA THR A 293 -5.95 -12.78 -23.16
C THR A 293 -6.00 -11.50 -22.36
N LEU A 294 -4.95 -11.22 -21.59
CA LEU A 294 -4.83 -9.98 -20.84
C LEU A 294 -4.68 -8.78 -21.79
N GLU A 295 -3.99 -8.91 -22.92
CA GLU A 295 -3.87 -7.87 -23.96
C GLU A 295 -5.22 -7.55 -24.61
N VAL A 296 -6.01 -8.58 -24.93
CA VAL A 296 -7.37 -8.39 -25.47
C VAL A 296 -8.25 -7.66 -24.45
N ILE A 297 -8.19 -8.06 -23.17
CA ILE A 297 -8.93 -7.38 -22.09
C ILE A 297 -8.45 -5.93 -21.95
N GLU A 298 -7.13 -5.72 -21.97
CA GLU A 298 -6.52 -4.40 -21.86
C GLU A 298 -6.98 -3.48 -22.99
N GLU A 299 -6.91 -3.90 -24.26
CA GLU A 299 -7.31 -3.07 -25.40
C GLU A 299 -8.84 -2.83 -25.47
N ILE A 300 -9.68 -3.76 -25.01
CA ILE A 300 -11.12 -3.52 -24.84
C ILE A 300 -11.33 -2.38 -23.83
N LEU A 301 -10.71 -2.48 -22.65
CA LEU A 301 -10.82 -1.46 -21.62
C LEU A 301 -10.19 -0.14 -22.07
N TYR A 302 -9.09 -0.18 -22.80
CA TYR A 302 -8.42 0.99 -23.36
C TYR A 302 -9.33 1.71 -24.35
N PHE A 303 -9.99 0.98 -25.26
CA PHE A 303 -10.98 1.55 -26.18
C PHE A 303 -12.12 2.25 -25.41
N VAL A 304 -12.69 1.58 -24.41
CA VAL A 304 -13.78 2.15 -23.58
C VAL A 304 -13.31 3.41 -22.84
N VAL A 305 -12.14 3.38 -22.23
CA VAL A 305 -11.55 4.54 -21.54
C VAL A 305 -11.27 5.68 -22.53
N THR A 306 -10.77 5.39 -23.72
CA THR A 306 -10.49 6.38 -24.78
C THR A 306 -11.78 7.07 -25.23
N LEU A 307 -12.85 6.28 -25.47
CA LEU A 307 -14.15 6.82 -25.84
C LEU A 307 -14.74 7.70 -24.72
N TRP A 308 -14.60 7.28 -23.47
CA TRP A 308 -15.07 8.05 -22.32
C TRP A 308 -14.27 9.35 -22.13
N ALA A 309 -12.95 9.27 -22.21
CA ALA A 309 -12.04 10.41 -22.18
C ALA A 309 -12.38 11.43 -23.27
N ALA A 310 -12.63 10.96 -24.50
CA ALA A 310 -12.97 11.82 -25.64
C ALA A 310 -14.28 12.60 -25.39
N LYS A 311 -15.30 11.95 -24.83
CA LYS A 311 -16.55 12.62 -24.45
C LYS A 311 -16.32 13.69 -23.38
N ARG A 312 -15.46 13.42 -22.39
CA ARG A 312 -15.17 14.38 -21.31
C ARG A 312 -14.43 15.61 -21.79
N LEU A 313 -13.46 15.44 -22.69
CA LEU A 313 -12.75 16.58 -23.29
C LEU A 313 -13.71 17.53 -24.04
N GLY A 314 -14.85 17.04 -24.53
CA GLY A 314 -15.85 17.88 -25.20
C GLY A 314 -16.72 18.73 -24.27
N VAL A 315 -16.81 18.40 -22.97
CA VAL A 315 -17.74 19.06 -22.02
C VAL A 315 -17.03 20.01 -21.06
N ASN A 316 -15.69 20.09 -21.09
CA ASN A 316 -14.89 20.85 -20.12
C ASN A 316 -15.29 20.56 -18.66
N ALA A 317 -15.59 19.29 -18.37
CA ALA A 317 -15.97 18.86 -17.03
C ALA A 317 -14.82 19.10 -16.04
N PRO A 318 -15.11 19.46 -14.77
CA PRO A 318 -14.10 19.67 -13.75
C PRO A 318 -13.25 18.40 -13.50
N SER A 319 -12.10 18.60 -12.87
CA SER A 319 -11.14 17.54 -12.54
C SER A 319 -11.72 16.53 -11.56
N ASP A 320 -12.23 15.43 -12.08
CA ASP A 320 -12.69 14.30 -11.27
C ASP A 320 -11.52 13.42 -10.80
N PRO A 321 -11.68 12.71 -9.68
CA PRO A 321 -10.73 11.68 -9.30
C PRO A 321 -10.59 10.63 -10.40
N VAL A 322 -9.40 10.04 -10.50
CA VAL A 322 -9.14 9.02 -11.51
C VAL A 322 -10.04 7.81 -11.30
N PRO A 323 -10.83 7.43 -12.32
CA PRO A 323 -11.67 6.26 -12.28
C PRO A 323 -10.90 4.95 -12.08
N PHE A 324 -11.49 3.99 -11.37
CA PHE A 324 -10.86 2.69 -11.16
C PHE A 324 -10.49 1.98 -12.47
N MET A 325 -11.36 2.03 -13.48
CA MET A 325 -11.10 1.43 -14.80
C MET A 325 -9.85 2.00 -15.47
N VAL A 326 -9.60 3.31 -15.33
CA VAL A 326 -8.37 3.95 -15.84
C VAL A 326 -7.15 3.38 -15.15
N LYS A 327 -7.23 3.16 -13.82
CA LYS A 327 -6.14 2.53 -13.06
C LYS A 327 -5.88 1.10 -13.53
N VAL A 328 -6.92 0.32 -13.79
CA VAL A 328 -6.78 -1.04 -14.32
C VAL A 328 -6.08 -1.04 -15.68
N VAL A 329 -6.50 -0.17 -16.61
CA VAL A 329 -5.87 -0.08 -17.94
C VAL A 329 -4.39 0.27 -17.83
N ILE A 330 -4.04 1.25 -16.98
CA ILE A 330 -2.62 1.61 -16.81
C ILE A 330 -1.82 0.44 -16.22
N ALA A 331 -2.34 -0.25 -15.22
CA ALA A 331 -1.66 -1.40 -14.61
C ALA A 331 -1.42 -2.51 -15.65
N LEU A 332 -2.46 -2.85 -16.43
CA LEU A 332 -2.36 -3.82 -17.52
C LEU A 332 -1.36 -3.35 -18.59
N PHE A 333 -1.45 -2.11 -19.05
CA PHE A 333 -0.53 -1.55 -20.04
C PHE A 333 0.93 -1.64 -19.58
N CYS A 334 1.21 -1.32 -18.30
CA CYS A 334 2.56 -1.38 -17.75
C CYS A 334 3.08 -2.81 -17.57
N ALA A 335 2.18 -3.77 -17.35
CA ALA A 335 2.53 -5.19 -17.24
C ALA A 335 2.76 -5.82 -18.63
N LEU A 336 1.82 -5.59 -19.54
CA LEU A 336 1.69 -6.35 -20.78
C LEU A 336 2.62 -5.87 -21.88
N MET A 337 2.87 -4.56 -22.01
CA MET A 337 3.85 -4.05 -22.99
C MET A 337 5.23 -4.73 -22.89
N PRO A 338 5.86 -4.82 -21.71
CA PRO A 338 7.14 -5.52 -21.61
C PRO A 338 6.99 -7.05 -21.56
N ALA A 339 5.89 -7.59 -21.02
CA ALA A 339 5.66 -9.03 -21.01
C ALA A 339 5.46 -9.59 -22.43
N SER A 340 4.85 -8.83 -23.34
CA SER A 340 4.61 -9.21 -24.72
C SER A 340 5.93 -9.26 -25.51
N VAL A 341 6.79 -8.25 -25.35
CA VAL A 341 8.17 -8.26 -25.91
C VAL A 341 8.95 -9.46 -25.40
N LEU A 342 8.90 -9.75 -24.09
CA LEU A 342 9.57 -10.92 -23.53
C LEU A 342 8.99 -12.21 -24.13
N SER A 343 7.67 -12.32 -24.27
CA SER A 343 7.01 -13.48 -24.88
C SER A 343 7.42 -13.67 -26.34
N THR A 344 7.50 -12.59 -27.12
CA THR A 344 8.01 -12.56 -28.50
C THR A 344 9.45 -13.04 -28.58
N ILE A 345 10.33 -12.51 -27.73
CA ILE A 345 11.75 -12.91 -27.71
C ILE A 345 11.86 -14.39 -27.39
N LEU A 346 11.18 -14.88 -26.36
CA LEU A 346 11.21 -16.29 -25.99
C LEU A 346 10.66 -17.19 -27.10
N TYR A 347 9.59 -16.76 -27.78
CA TYR A 347 9.04 -17.48 -28.92
C TYR A 347 10.06 -17.57 -30.06
N TYR A 348 10.57 -16.44 -30.56
CA TYR A 348 11.49 -16.46 -31.71
C TYR A 348 12.88 -17.00 -31.38
N ALA A 349 13.33 -16.94 -30.12
CA ALA A 349 14.60 -17.53 -29.69
C ALA A 349 14.53 -19.07 -29.62
N THR A 350 13.33 -19.64 -29.51
CA THR A 350 13.14 -21.10 -29.41
C THR A 350 12.63 -21.73 -30.70
N GLN A 351 12.30 -20.94 -31.71
CA GLN A 351 11.87 -21.42 -33.02
C GLN A 351 13.03 -21.37 -34.03
N PRO A 352 13.15 -22.36 -34.93
CA PRO A 352 14.10 -22.27 -36.04
C PRO A 352 13.76 -21.07 -36.94
N PHE A 353 14.79 -20.36 -37.43
CA PHE A 353 14.61 -19.21 -38.33
C PHE A 353 15.09 -19.55 -39.75
N PRO A 354 14.28 -19.32 -40.81
CA PRO A 354 12.87 -18.96 -40.78
C PRO A 354 11.99 -20.15 -40.31
N PRO A 355 10.89 -19.92 -39.59
CA PRO A 355 10.09 -21.02 -39.03
C PRO A 355 9.32 -21.74 -40.15
N PRO A 356 9.70 -22.97 -40.55
CA PRO A 356 8.98 -23.69 -41.60
C PRO A 356 7.62 -24.16 -41.06
N GLY A 357 6.54 -23.83 -41.76
CA GLY A 357 5.20 -24.33 -41.44
C GLY A 357 4.56 -23.77 -40.16
N VAL A 358 5.11 -22.70 -39.56
CA VAL A 358 4.45 -22.07 -38.41
C VAL A 358 3.16 -21.39 -38.84
N PRO A 359 2.02 -21.68 -38.17
CA PRO A 359 0.76 -21.04 -38.50
C PRO A 359 0.81 -19.52 -38.35
N TYR A 360 0.21 -18.81 -39.30
CA TYR A 360 0.06 -17.35 -39.25
C TYR A 360 -0.45 -16.84 -37.89
N VAL A 361 -1.44 -17.50 -37.30
CA VAL A 361 -2.02 -17.08 -36.01
C VAL A 361 -0.99 -17.10 -34.88
N SER A 362 -0.02 -18.01 -34.91
CA SER A 362 1.08 -18.05 -33.94
C SER A 362 2.08 -16.92 -34.19
N LEU A 363 2.40 -16.63 -35.45
CA LEU A 363 3.24 -15.47 -35.80
C LEU A 363 2.60 -14.15 -35.34
N PHE A 364 1.28 -14.04 -35.48
CA PHE A 364 0.55 -12.86 -35.05
C PHE A 364 0.56 -12.70 -33.53
N VAL A 365 0.23 -13.75 -32.77
CA VAL A 365 0.16 -13.77 -31.29
C VAL A 365 1.54 -13.65 -30.60
N HIS A 366 2.62 -13.71 -31.36
CA HIS A 366 3.97 -13.57 -30.83
C HIS A 366 4.73 -12.42 -31.47
N GLY A 367 4.12 -11.60 -32.31
CA GLY A 367 4.86 -10.54 -33.01
C GLY A 367 3.96 -9.49 -33.64
N GLY A 368 2.89 -9.92 -34.33
CA GLY A 368 1.91 -9.00 -34.89
C GLY A 368 1.21 -8.14 -33.81
N ASP A 369 0.82 -8.77 -32.71
CA ASP A 369 0.27 -8.10 -31.52
C ASP A 369 1.27 -7.14 -30.88
N VAL A 370 2.52 -7.54 -30.71
CA VAL A 370 3.57 -6.67 -30.16
C VAL A 370 3.77 -5.44 -31.03
N ILE A 371 3.79 -5.59 -32.37
CA ILE A 371 3.88 -4.46 -33.29
C ILE A 371 2.67 -3.52 -33.10
N LEU A 372 1.45 -4.05 -32.99
CA LEU A 372 0.24 -3.25 -32.78
C LEU A 372 0.26 -2.52 -31.44
N LEU A 373 0.68 -3.19 -30.36
CA LEU A 373 0.82 -2.60 -29.03
C LEU A 373 1.88 -1.50 -29.02
N HIS A 374 2.99 -1.66 -29.73
CA HIS A 374 4.01 -0.61 -29.86
C HIS A 374 3.50 0.58 -30.67
N LEU A 375 2.77 0.34 -31.76
CA LEU A 375 2.12 1.40 -32.52
C LEU A 375 1.14 2.17 -31.64
N THR A 376 0.32 1.45 -30.87
CA THR A 376 -0.56 1.98 -29.82
C THR A 376 0.21 2.86 -28.82
N PHE A 377 1.35 2.39 -28.33
CA PHE A 377 2.20 3.13 -27.39
C PHE A 377 2.69 4.45 -27.99
N PHE A 378 3.19 4.43 -29.23
CA PHE A 378 3.69 5.63 -29.92
C PHE A 378 2.59 6.61 -30.32
N LEU A 379 1.40 6.12 -30.67
CA LEU A 379 0.24 6.97 -30.98
C LEU A 379 -0.43 7.55 -29.73
N SER A 380 -0.20 6.97 -28.56
CA SER A 380 -0.72 7.47 -27.27
C SER A 380 0.20 8.51 -26.64
N ARG A 381 -0.35 9.32 -25.72
CA ARG A 381 0.43 10.18 -24.80
C ARG A 381 0.72 9.52 -23.46
N PHE A 382 0.62 8.20 -23.41
CA PHE A 382 0.77 7.48 -22.16
C PHE A 382 2.24 7.45 -21.73
N PRO A 383 2.62 7.97 -20.54
CA PRO A 383 4.00 7.93 -20.10
C PRO A 383 4.28 6.62 -19.35
N PHE A 384 5.37 5.97 -19.73
CA PHE A 384 5.92 4.83 -18.99
C PHE A 384 6.96 5.32 -17.98
N SER A 385 6.91 4.78 -16.75
CA SER A 385 7.85 5.11 -15.68
C SER A 385 8.47 3.84 -15.12
N ILE A 386 9.74 3.90 -14.75
CA ILE A 386 10.46 2.76 -14.15
C ILE A 386 9.83 2.32 -12.83
N ARG A 387 9.12 3.20 -12.12
CA ARG A 387 8.39 2.85 -10.89
C ARG A 387 7.25 1.84 -11.11
N LYS A 388 6.88 1.59 -12.37
CA LYS A 388 5.80 0.69 -12.76
C LYS A 388 6.28 -0.72 -13.11
N ILE A 389 7.59 -1.00 -13.00
CA ILE A 389 8.14 -2.35 -13.25
C ILE A 389 7.64 -3.40 -12.25
N GLY A 390 7.05 -2.98 -11.12
CA GLY A 390 6.38 -3.92 -10.21
C GLY A 390 5.26 -4.71 -10.87
N TRP A 391 4.58 -4.15 -11.89
CA TRP A 391 3.46 -4.81 -12.57
C TRP A 391 3.91 -5.98 -13.46
N ILE A 392 5.02 -5.82 -14.19
CA ILE A 392 5.59 -6.95 -14.96
C ILE A 392 6.15 -8.03 -14.02
N ALA A 393 6.79 -7.63 -12.92
CA ALA A 393 7.29 -8.57 -11.91
C ALA A 393 6.15 -9.36 -11.27
N LEU A 394 5.00 -8.72 -11.02
CA LEU A 394 3.80 -9.38 -10.52
C LEU A 394 3.29 -10.45 -11.50
N VAL A 395 3.18 -10.15 -12.79
CA VAL A 395 2.76 -11.14 -13.81
C VAL A 395 3.73 -12.32 -13.86
N GLY A 396 5.04 -12.05 -13.90
CA GLY A 396 6.07 -13.09 -13.89
C GLY A 396 6.03 -13.96 -12.62
N TRP A 397 5.84 -13.35 -11.46
CA TRP A 397 5.71 -14.06 -10.18
C TRP A 397 4.45 -14.92 -10.13
N THR A 398 3.29 -14.38 -10.53
CA THR A 398 2.03 -15.13 -10.59
C THR A 398 2.16 -16.34 -11.52
N TYR A 399 2.79 -16.17 -12.67
CA TYR A 399 3.01 -17.28 -13.60
C TYR A 399 4.03 -18.31 -13.07
N THR A 400 5.05 -17.86 -12.34
CA THR A 400 6.00 -18.77 -11.66
C THR A 400 5.28 -19.64 -10.65
N VAL A 401 4.44 -19.04 -9.78
CA VAL A 401 3.61 -19.76 -8.81
C VAL A 401 2.67 -20.73 -9.53
N TRP A 402 2.07 -20.31 -10.64
CA TRP A 402 1.22 -21.17 -11.47
C TRP A 402 1.99 -22.40 -11.99
N SER A 403 3.20 -22.21 -12.50
CA SER A 403 4.04 -23.32 -12.99
C SER A 403 4.45 -24.30 -11.88
N LEU A 404 4.68 -23.80 -10.65
CA LEU A 404 4.94 -24.64 -9.48
C LEU A 404 3.72 -25.48 -9.08
N ILE A 405 2.53 -24.87 -9.09
CA ILE A 405 1.27 -25.58 -8.83
C ILE A 405 1.12 -26.73 -9.83
N HIS A 406 1.33 -26.48 -11.12
CA HIS A 406 1.28 -27.51 -12.15
C HIS A 406 2.27 -28.65 -11.91
N PHE A 407 3.51 -28.32 -11.54
CA PHE A 407 4.53 -29.32 -11.21
C PHE A 407 4.13 -30.20 -10.01
N PHE A 408 3.75 -29.58 -8.88
CA PHE A 408 3.37 -30.35 -7.68
C PHE A 408 2.07 -31.12 -7.85
N ALA A 409 1.11 -30.59 -8.61
CA ALA A 409 -0.16 -31.24 -8.90
C ALA A 409 -0.06 -32.28 -10.02
N LYS A 410 1.11 -32.44 -10.67
CA LYS A 410 1.32 -33.30 -11.83
C LYS A 410 0.29 -33.04 -12.95
N ILE A 411 0.04 -31.76 -13.22
CA ILE A 411 -0.81 -31.32 -14.34
C ILE A 411 0.12 -31.02 -15.51
N GLY A 412 0.38 -32.06 -16.30
CA GLY A 412 1.34 -32.00 -17.39
C GLY A 412 0.84 -31.32 -18.67
N ARG A 413 1.39 -31.74 -19.82
CA ARG A 413 1.06 -31.17 -21.14
C ARG A 413 -0.02 -31.98 -21.87
N PRO A 414 -0.68 -31.40 -22.87
CA PRO A 414 -1.51 -32.16 -23.83
C PRO A 414 -0.68 -33.27 -24.51
N GLU A 415 -1.33 -34.39 -24.84
CA GLU A 415 -0.65 -35.62 -25.34
C GLU A 415 0.16 -35.43 -26.64
N ARG A 416 -0.12 -34.35 -27.40
CA ARG A 416 0.52 -34.05 -28.70
C ARG A 416 2.01 -33.71 -28.62
N GLU A 417 2.50 -33.34 -27.44
CA GLU A 417 3.90 -32.96 -27.21
C GLU A 417 4.50 -33.85 -26.09
N PRO A 418 4.76 -35.14 -26.37
CA PRO A 418 5.34 -36.04 -25.39
C PRO A 418 6.75 -35.57 -25.02
N CYS A 419 7.04 -35.55 -23.72
CA CYS A 419 8.36 -35.20 -23.20
C CYS A 419 9.11 -36.46 -22.76
N GLU A 420 9.55 -37.28 -23.71
CA GLU A 420 10.31 -38.48 -23.35
C GLU A 420 11.61 -38.09 -22.60
N PRO A 421 11.95 -38.80 -21.49
CA PRO A 421 11.40 -40.07 -21.01
C PRO A 421 10.29 -39.96 -19.93
N ALA A 422 9.75 -38.77 -19.64
CA ALA A 422 8.82 -38.59 -18.53
C ALA A 422 7.36 -38.84 -18.93
N PRO A 423 6.52 -39.30 -17.97
CA PRO A 423 5.11 -39.45 -18.22
C PRO A 423 4.46 -38.09 -18.48
N LEU A 424 3.40 -38.06 -19.30
CA LEU A 424 2.77 -36.83 -19.79
C LEU A 424 2.37 -35.86 -18.66
N ASN A 425 1.92 -36.38 -17.52
CA ASN A 425 1.51 -35.64 -16.34
C ASN A 425 2.70 -35.00 -15.56
N GLU A 426 3.93 -35.39 -15.87
CA GLU A 426 5.16 -34.84 -15.29
C GLU A 426 5.95 -33.99 -16.30
N CYS A 427 5.38 -33.75 -17.50
CA CYS A 427 5.99 -32.87 -18.47
C CYS A 427 6.00 -31.42 -17.99
N PRO A 428 7.18 -30.75 -17.99
CA PRO A 428 7.25 -29.35 -17.59
C PRO A 428 6.52 -28.49 -18.61
N ILE A 429 5.81 -27.42 -18.22
CA ILE A 429 5.03 -26.58 -19.17
C ILE A 429 5.92 -25.99 -20.28
N TYR A 430 7.11 -25.57 -19.90
CA TYR A 430 8.18 -25.13 -20.80
C TYR A 430 9.46 -25.88 -20.42
N GLU A 431 10.25 -26.28 -21.39
CA GLU A 431 11.53 -26.96 -21.12
C GLU A 431 12.48 -26.11 -20.25
N PRO A 432 12.59 -24.77 -20.46
CA PRO A 432 13.36 -23.91 -19.55
C PRO A 432 12.79 -23.80 -18.12
N LEU A 433 11.51 -24.14 -17.90
CA LEU A 433 10.86 -24.11 -16.59
C LEU A 433 10.65 -25.52 -16.04
N ASP A 434 11.65 -26.38 -16.18
CA ASP A 434 11.61 -27.74 -15.68
C ASP A 434 11.96 -27.81 -14.18
N TRP A 435 10.93 -27.85 -13.35
CA TRP A 435 11.07 -27.91 -11.89
C TRP A 435 11.65 -29.23 -11.35
N ARG A 436 11.86 -30.25 -12.20
CA ARG A 436 12.69 -31.43 -11.84
C ARG A 436 14.15 -31.05 -11.65
N TYR A 437 14.59 -29.96 -12.29
CA TYR A 437 15.90 -29.34 -12.12
C TYR A 437 15.74 -28.00 -11.39
N PRO A 438 15.37 -27.99 -10.10
CA PRO A 438 14.90 -26.78 -9.40
C PRO A 438 15.95 -25.69 -9.35
N LEU A 439 17.25 -26.03 -9.28
CA LEU A 439 18.32 -25.04 -9.29
C LEU A 439 18.39 -24.30 -10.64
N ARG A 440 18.40 -25.02 -11.77
CA ARG A 440 18.42 -24.43 -13.12
C ARG A 440 17.19 -23.54 -13.34
N THR A 441 16.02 -24.05 -13.00
CA THR A 441 14.75 -23.33 -13.16
C THR A 441 14.69 -22.10 -12.24
N SER A 442 15.14 -22.22 -10.99
CA SER A 442 15.19 -21.08 -10.06
C SER A 442 16.16 -19.99 -10.53
N ILE A 443 17.31 -20.36 -11.10
CA ILE A 443 18.24 -19.39 -11.70
C ILE A 443 17.57 -18.66 -12.86
N LEU A 444 16.89 -19.36 -13.76
CA LEU A 444 16.19 -18.75 -14.90
C LEU A 444 15.05 -17.83 -14.45
N VAL A 445 14.23 -18.27 -13.49
CA VAL A 445 13.18 -17.46 -12.88
C VAL A 445 13.76 -16.22 -12.19
N ALA A 446 14.85 -16.37 -11.43
CA ALA A 446 15.52 -15.26 -10.77
C ALA A 446 16.10 -14.26 -11.78
N LEU A 447 16.74 -14.73 -12.85
CA LEU A 447 17.22 -13.87 -13.94
C LEU A 447 16.04 -13.15 -14.61
N GLY A 448 14.97 -13.86 -14.95
CA GLY A 448 13.76 -13.27 -15.52
C GLY A 448 13.16 -12.20 -14.61
N ALA A 449 13.08 -12.45 -13.30
CA ALA A 449 12.48 -11.54 -12.33
C ALA A 449 13.37 -10.35 -11.94
N LEU A 450 14.70 -10.53 -11.89
CA LEU A 450 15.64 -9.49 -11.46
C LEU A 450 16.18 -8.67 -12.64
N VAL A 451 16.35 -9.27 -13.81
CA VAL A 451 16.92 -8.60 -15.00
C VAL A 451 15.83 -8.13 -15.96
N GLY A 452 14.78 -8.94 -16.17
CA GLY A 452 13.71 -8.63 -17.11
C GLY A 452 13.01 -7.29 -16.83
N PRO A 453 12.39 -7.10 -15.65
CA PRO A 453 11.67 -5.86 -15.34
C PRO A 453 12.52 -4.59 -15.45
N PRO A 454 13.76 -4.51 -14.90
CA PRO A 454 14.58 -3.32 -15.08
C PRO A 454 15.01 -3.09 -16.53
N LEU A 455 15.36 -4.14 -17.27
CA LEU A 455 15.77 -4.04 -18.67
C LEU A 455 14.64 -3.49 -19.55
N PHE A 456 13.47 -4.15 -19.55
CA PHE A 456 12.36 -3.72 -20.38
C PHE A 456 11.71 -2.43 -19.85
N GLY A 457 11.67 -2.25 -18.53
CA GLY A 457 11.21 -0.99 -17.93
C GLY A 457 12.06 0.19 -18.38
N SER A 458 13.40 0.05 -18.37
CA SER A 458 14.32 1.09 -18.84
C SER A 458 14.17 1.35 -20.33
N LEU A 459 13.99 0.30 -21.14
CA LEU A 459 13.68 0.43 -22.57
C LEU A 459 12.43 1.30 -22.78
N TYR A 460 11.33 1.03 -22.08
CA TYR A 460 10.12 1.83 -22.23
C TYR A 460 10.24 3.25 -21.68
N VAL A 461 11.01 3.48 -20.60
CA VAL A 461 11.32 4.85 -20.17
C VAL A 461 12.06 5.61 -21.28
N PHE A 462 13.07 4.97 -21.89
CA PHE A 462 13.81 5.54 -23.01
C PHE A 462 12.91 5.82 -24.21
N LEU A 463 12.11 4.85 -24.66
CA LEU A 463 11.18 5.01 -25.78
C LEU A 463 10.15 6.11 -25.51
N THR A 464 9.65 6.20 -24.27
CA THR A 464 8.73 7.30 -23.90
C THR A 464 9.47 8.63 -24.01
N GLY A 465 10.71 8.72 -23.53
CA GLY A 465 11.52 9.94 -23.65
C GLY A 465 11.81 10.33 -25.10
N ALA A 466 12.12 9.37 -25.95
CA ALA A 466 12.33 9.59 -27.38
C ALA A 466 11.05 10.08 -28.08
N ARG A 467 9.91 9.44 -27.80
CA ARG A 467 8.59 9.85 -28.32
C ARG A 467 8.23 11.27 -27.89
N ASP A 468 8.35 11.57 -26.60
CA ASP A 468 7.89 12.84 -26.02
C ASP A 468 8.77 14.04 -26.43
N ARG A 469 10.02 13.82 -26.87
CA ARG A 469 10.87 14.90 -27.44
C ARG A 469 10.24 15.56 -28.67
N CYS A 470 9.39 14.83 -29.40
CA CYS A 470 8.70 15.33 -30.59
C CYS A 470 7.32 15.95 -30.28
N ASP A 471 6.83 15.87 -29.04
CA ASP A 471 5.53 16.39 -28.61
C ASP A 471 5.72 17.37 -27.45
N THR A 472 5.68 18.67 -27.74
CA THR A 472 5.83 19.73 -26.74
C THR A 472 4.79 19.63 -25.62
N GLY A 473 3.57 19.17 -25.91
CA GLY A 473 2.52 18.97 -24.92
C GLY A 473 2.80 17.78 -24.01
N ALA A 474 3.31 16.67 -24.55
CA ALA A 474 3.74 15.53 -23.74
C ALA A 474 4.97 15.89 -22.88
N LYS A 475 5.91 16.67 -23.44
CA LYS A 475 7.06 17.20 -22.71
C LYS A 475 6.62 18.06 -21.52
N GLU A 476 5.70 19.00 -21.72
CA GLU A 476 5.18 19.87 -20.66
C GLU A 476 4.48 19.05 -19.55
N LEU A 477 3.63 18.10 -19.94
CA LEU A 477 2.99 17.18 -18.99
C LEU A 477 4.04 16.42 -18.17
N ARG A 478 5.07 15.86 -18.81
CA ARG A 478 6.14 15.14 -18.12
C ARG A 478 6.95 16.04 -17.20
N GLU A 479 7.31 17.24 -17.63
CA GLU A 479 8.08 18.19 -16.81
C GLU A 479 7.29 18.58 -15.57
N ARG A 480 5.98 18.82 -15.68
CA ARG A 480 5.11 19.03 -14.52
C ARG A 480 5.16 17.84 -13.56
N GLN A 481 5.07 16.60 -14.07
CA GLN A 481 5.13 15.38 -13.23
C GLN A 481 6.46 15.20 -12.52
N LEU A 482 7.57 15.52 -13.19
CA LEU A 482 8.89 15.41 -12.59
C LEU A 482 9.11 16.50 -11.54
N LEU A 483 8.53 17.69 -11.71
CA LEU A 483 8.69 18.83 -10.82
C LEU A 483 7.73 18.81 -9.62
N GLU A 484 6.53 18.25 -9.76
CA GLU A 484 5.49 18.28 -8.73
C GLU A 484 5.96 17.71 -7.37
N PRO A 485 6.67 16.56 -7.29
CA PRO A 485 7.20 16.08 -6.01
C PRO A 485 8.23 17.02 -5.39
N TYR A 486 9.04 17.71 -6.22
CA TYR A 486 10.02 18.69 -5.73
C TYR A 486 9.34 19.97 -5.27
N GLN A 487 8.30 20.42 -5.96
CA GLN A 487 7.51 21.58 -5.57
C GLN A 487 6.78 21.30 -4.25
N ALA A 488 6.13 20.14 -4.10
CA ALA A 488 5.48 19.75 -2.85
C ALA A 488 6.48 19.63 -1.69
N ALA A 489 7.65 19.03 -1.93
CA ALA A 489 8.71 18.94 -0.91
C ALA A 489 9.26 20.32 -0.53
N LEU A 490 9.40 21.23 -1.50
CA LEU A 490 9.83 22.60 -1.28
C LEU A 490 8.79 23.40 -0.48
N GLU A 491 7.52 23.29 -0.81
CA GLU A 491 6.42 23.91 -0.08
C GLU A 491 6.33 23.39 1.36
N GLU A 492 6.49 22.09 1.57
CA GLU A 492 6.53 21.50 2.91
C GLU A 492 7.73 22.01 3.71
N ALA A 493 8.91 22.10 3.08
CA ALA A 493 10.12 22.64 3.71
C ALA A 493 9.95 24.12 4.08
N ILE A 494 9.38 24.93 3.19
CA ILE A 494 9.07 26.35 3.46
C ILE A 494 8.07 26.44 4.63
N ALA A 495 6.99 25.66 4.60
CA ALA A 495 5.99 25.65 5.65
C ALA A 495 6.57 25.20 7.00
N GLN A 496 7.48 24.23 7.00
CA GLN A 496 8.21 23.82 8.20
C GLN A 496 9.08 24.95 8.73
N LYS A 497 9.85 25.63 7.87
CA LYS A 497 10.70 26.74 8.26
C LYS A 497 9.90 27.90 8.84
N CYS A 498 8.73 28.22 8.27
CA CYS A 498 7.82 29.22 8.82
C CYS A 498 7.34 28.86 10.23
N ARG A 499 7.01 27.58 10.49
CA ARG A 499 6.63 27.11 11.84
C ARG A 499 7.77 27.21 12.85
N GLU A 500 8.99 26.92 12.44
CA GLU A 500 10.18 27.09 13.28
C GLU A 500 10.41 28.56 13.65
N ILE A 501 10.28 29.47 12.68
CA ILE A 501 10.42 30.92 12.91
C ILE A 501 9.32 31.43 13.85
N GLU A 502 8.07 30.99 13.66
CA GLU A 502 6.95 31.35 14.53
C GLU A 502 7.17 30.87 15.96
N GLN A 503 7.71 29.65 16.15
CA GLN A 503 8.06 29.14 17.48
C GLN A 503 9.17 29.96 18.14
N GLN A 504 10.23 30.29 17.39
CA GLN A 504 11.32 31.14 17.90
C GLN A 504 10.82 32.52 18.29
N ALA A 505 9.89 33.11 17.52
CA ALA A 505 9.31 34.40 17.82
C ALA A 505 8.39 34.38 19.06
N ILE A 506 7.82 33.23 19.42
CA ILE A 506 7.02 33.05 20.65
C ILE A 506 7.92 32.84 21.88
N GLU A 507 9.12 32.27 21.68
CA GLU A 507 10.09 32.03 22.75
C GLU A 507 10.85 33.30 23.18
N LEU A 508 11.04 34.24 22.24
CA LEU A 508 11.60 35.57 22.47
C LEU A 508 10.55 36.50 23.10
#